data_AF-A0A4R6H0Y8-F1
#
_entry.id   AF-A0A4R6H0Y8-F1
#
_cell.length_a   1.000
_cell.length_b   1.000
_cell.length_c   1.000
_cell.angle_alpha   90.00
_cell.angle_beta   90.00
_cell.angle_gamma   90.00
#
_symmetry.space_group_name_H-M   'P 1'
#
loop_
_entity.id
_entity.type
_entity.pdbx_description
1 polymer ?
#
loop_
_entity_poly.entity_id
_entity_poly.type
_entity_poly.pdbx_seq_one_letter_code
_entity_poly.pdbx_strand_id
1 'polypeptide(L)'
;MKRPNLQYNYYFPFYTQNIQGKKSNLNFKDTYMHLSDKKAICLSVRCMKKNIEKIHLRFIDSPSALYKYKNEYNKITYTDFAEAVNVFYSAFSKAIKKLTDEPAYRKDLIFSTLLKFNPQLEVEIDWKEITLNFRETDYKIEHGKIVRLKESPFAQSSDEVSKKWEAIGKAFDQNTNYRIVGNDVFDERLNDCWESFRQFFEAPKFIRKHEYVPK
;
A
#
# COMPACT_ATOMS: atom_id res chain seq x y z
N MET A 1 -15.33 -5.23 -2.67
CA MET A 1 -14.34 -4.92 -3.73
C MET A 1 -14.57 -5.75 -4.96
N LYS A 2 -14.61 -5.10 -6.12
CA LYS A 2 -14.78 -5.76 -7.43
C LYS A 2 -13.43 -6.25 -7.97
N ARG A 3 -13.43 -7.40 -8.66
CA ARG A 3 -12.24 -7.94 -9.33
C ARG A 3 -11.82 -7.00 -10.47
N PRO A 4 -10.51 -6.78 -10.69
CA PRO A 4 -10.07 -6.01 -11.84
C PRO A 4 -10.41 -6.73 -13.15
N ASN A 5 -10.94 -6.01 -14.14
CA ASN A 5 -11.04 -6.53 -15.50
C ASN A 5 -9.66 -6.43 -16.18
N LEU A 6 -9.18 -7.54 -16.74
CA LEU A 6 -7.88 -7.64 -17.42
C LEU A 6 -8.03 -8.24 -18.83
N GLN A 7 -9.19 -8.03 -19.45
CA GLN A 7 -9.48 -8.55 -20.80
C GLN A 7 -8.82 -7.73 -21.91
N TYR A 8 -8.41 -6.49 -21.62
CA TYR A 8 -7.87 -5.56 -22.62
C TYR A 8 -6.34 -5.50 -22.55
N ASN A 9 -5.67 -5.91 -23.63
CA ASN A 9 -4.23 -5.75 -23.81
C ASN A 9 -3.93 -4.37 -24.42
N TYR A 10 -3.13 -3.56 -23.72
CA TYR A 10 -2.78 -2.20 -24.14
C TYR A 10 -1.38 -2.13 -24.75
N TYR A 11 -1.24 -1.34 -25.82
CA TYR A 11 0.05 -0.85 -26.29
C TYR A 11 0.62 0.32 -25.44
N PHE A 12 -0.15 0.80 -24.45
CA PHE A 12 0.23 1.81 -23.46
C PHE A 12 -0.82 1.81 -22.35
N PRO A 13 -0.53 1.39 -21.11
CA PRO A 13 0.65 1.75 -20.31
C PRO A 13 1.87 0.85 -20.54
N PHE A 14 3.03 1.44 -20.30
CA PHE A 14 4.27 0.69 -20.13
C PHE A 14 4.27 0.04 -18.74
N TYR A 15 4.72 -1.21 -18.63
CA TYR A 15 4.78 -1.94 -17.37
C TYR A 15 6.23 -2.17 -16.98
N THR A 16 6.58 -1.87 -15.74
CA THR A 16 7.88 -2.25 -15.19
C THR A 16 7.77 -3.01 -13.90
N GLN A 17 8.80 -3.78 -13.61
CA GLN A 17 8.88 -4.58 -12.41
C GLN A 17 10.26 -4.48 -11.79
N ASN A 18 10.27 -4.28 -10.49
CA ASN A 18 11.46 -4.40 -9.68
C ASN A 18 11.29 -5.63 -8.79
N ILE A 19 12.16 -6.61 -9.01
CA ILE A 19 12.25 -7.79 -8.17
C ILE A 19 13.57 -7.68 -7.40
N GLN A 20 13.47 -7.56 -6.08
CA GLN A 20 14.65 -7.53 -5.21
C GLN A 20 14.57 -8.67 -4.20
N GLY A 21 15.68 -9.39 -4.04
CA GLY A 21 15.80 -10.45 -3.04
C GLY A 21 16.98 -11.38 -3.30
N LYS A 22 17.64 -11.81 -2.23
CA LYS A 22 18.49 -13.02 -2.27
C LYS A 22 17.56 -14.22 -2.12
N LYS A 23 17.86 -15.33 -2.82
CA LYS A 23 17.12 -16.61 -2.77
C LYS A 23 16.69 -17.07 -1.35
N SER A 24 17.30 -16.57 -0.27
CA SER A 24 17.10 -17.10 1.07
C SER A 24 16.05 -16.44 1.96
N ASN A 25 15.73 -15.13 1.95
CA ASN A 25 14.91 -14.59 3.06
C ASN A 25 13.98 -13.40 2.82
N LEU A 26 14.19 -12.53 1.83
CA LEU A 26 13.31 -11.38 1.60
C LEU A 26 13.14 -11.17 0.11
N ASN A 27 11.90 -11.29 -0.37
CA ASN A 27 11.54 -11.06 -1.75
C ASN A 27 10.58 -9.86 -1.81
N PHE A 28 10.89 -8.93 -2.68
CA PHE A 28 10.11 -7.74 -2.94
C PHE A 28 9.76 -7.72 -4.41
N LYS A 29 8.45 -7.64 -4.71
CA LYS A 29 7.94 -7.55 -6.07
C LYS A 29 7.09 -6.30 -6.18
N ASP A 30 7.67 -5.26 -6.77
CA ASP A 30 6.95 -4.08 -7.18
C ASP A 30 6.62 -4.16 -8.65
N THR A 31 5.35 -4.03 -8.97
CA THR A 31 4.86 -3.93 -10.34
C THR A 31 4.28 -2.54 -10.57
N TYR A 32 4.70 -1.89 -11.65
CA TYR A 32 4.35 -0.53 -11.98
C TYR A 32 3.57 -0.49 -13.29
N MET A 33 2.42 0.20 -13.26
CA MET A 33 1.66 0.60 -14.45
C MET A 33 1.90 2.08 -14.70
N HIS A 34 2.64 2.42 -15.76
CA HIS A 34 2.95 3.81 -16.09
C HIS A 34 1.78 4.44 -16.86
N LEU A 35 1.03 5.32 -16.20
CA LEU A 35 -0.12 6.00 -16.80
C LEU A 35 0.31 7.18 -17.69
N SER A 36 1.43 7.82 -17.34
CA SER A 36 2.10 8.90 -18.08
C SER A 36 3.55 9.02 -17.62
N ASP A 37 4.28 10.00 -18.13
CA ASP A 37 5.59 10.43 -17.61
C ASP A 37 5.54 11.02 -16.19
N LYS A 38 4.35 11.47 -15.75
CA LYS A 38 4.11 12.15 -14.46
C LYS A 38 3.31 11.32 -13.47
N LYS A 39 2.84 10.13 -13.87
CA LYS A 39 1.99 9.30 -13.00
C LYS A 39 2.13 7.82 -13.28
N ALA A 40 2.25 7.03 -12.21
CA ALA A 40 2.16 5.57 -12.26
C ALA A 40 1.31 5.02 -11.10
N ILE A 41 0.88 3.76 -11.23
CA ILE A 41 0.32 2.95 -10.14
C ILE A 41 1.38 1.92 -9.73
N CYS A 42 1.60 1.77 -8.43
CA CYS A 42 2.49 0.76 -7.87
C CYS A 42 1.65 -0.31 -7.14
N LEU A 43 1.82 -1.56 -7.54
CA LEU A 43 1.34 -2.75 -6.83
C LEU A 43 2.55 -3.44 -6.22
N SER A 44 2.67 -3.35 -4.90
CA SER A 44 3.81 -3.87 -4.15
C SER A 44 3.38 -5.05 -3.28
N VAL A 45 4.12 -6.16 -3.38
CA VAL A 45 4.02 -7.30 -2.47
C VAL A 45 5.40 -7.58 -1.91
N ARG A 46 5.54 -7.46 -0.59
CA ARG A 46 6.75 -7.79 0.15
C ARG A 46 6.54 -9.09 0.92
N CYS A 47 7.44 -10.03 0.73
CA CYS A 47 7.44 -11.31 1.40
C CYS A 47 8.74 -11.53 2.17
N MET A 48 8.65 -12.02 3.41
CA MET A 48 9.78 -12.58 4.14
C MET A 48 9.64 -14.10 4.15
N LYS A 49 10.65 -14.80 3.63
CA LYS A 49 10.62 -16.24 3.36
C LYS A 49 9.40 -16.60 2.50
N LYS A 50 8.41 -17.30 3.07
CA LYS A 50 7.15 -17.71 2.41
C LYS A 50 5.93 -16.89 2.86
N ASN A 51 6.10 -15.95 3.78
CA ASN A 51 5.01 -15.17 4.35
C ASN A 51 4.97 -13.77 3.72
N ILE A 52 3.77 -13.27 3.46
CA ILE A 52 3.55 -11.90 3.04
C ILE A 52 3.69 -11.01 4.27
N GLU A 53 4.53 -10.00 4.20
CA GLU A 53 4.78 -9.01 5.26
C GLU A 53 4.03 -7.70 5.00
N LYS A 54 3.99 -7.28 3.73
CA LYS A 54 3.36 -6.02 3.34
C LYS A 54 2.75 -6.13 1.95
N ILE A 55 1.53 -5.63 1.81
CA ILE A 55 0.91 -5.35 0.51
C ILE A 55 0.64 -3.86 0.46
N HIS A 56 0.93 -3.24 -0.68
CA HIS A 56 0.77 -1.81 -0.81
C HIS A 56 0.36 -1.42 -2.23
N LEU A 57 -0.67 -0.59 -2.33
CA LEU A 57 -1.20 -0.03 -3.56
C LEU A 57 -1.17 1.48 -3.47
N ARG A 58 -0.52 2.16 -4.42
CA ARG A 58 -0.49 3.62 -4.43
C ARG A 58 -0.31 4.23 -5.81
N PHE A 59 -0.68 5.50 -5.93
CA PHE A 59 -0.19 6.34 -7.02
C PHE A 59 1.23 6.83 -6.75
N ILE A 60 2.01 6.98 -7.82
CA ILE A 60 3.32 7.63 -7.83
C ILE A 60 3.23 8.84 -8.74
N ASP A 61 3.61 10.01 -8.23
CA ASP A 61 3.65 11.28 -8.96
C ASP A 61 5.02 12.00 -8.83
N SER A 62 6.04 11.32 -8.27
CA SER A 62 7.40 11.84 -8.17
C SER A 62 8.17 11.70 -9.49
N PRO A 63 8.63 12.80 -10.14
CA PRO A 63 9.34 12.71 -11.42
C PRO A 63 10.62 11.89 -11.36
N SER A 64 11.41 12.02 -10.28
CA SER A 64 12.66 11.27 -10.11
C SER A 64 12.41 9.78 -9.93
N ALA A 65 11.36 9.42 -9.17
CA ALA A 65 10.95 8.03 -9.00
C ALA A 65 10.47 7.44 -10.33
N LEU A 66 9.62 8.15 -11.06
CA LEU A 66 9.08 7.70 -12.35
C LEU A 66 10.18 7.52 -13.41
N TYR A 67 11.14 8.45 -13.46
CA TYR A 67 12.33 8.32 -14.32
C TYR A 67 13.10 7.03 -14.00
N LYS A 68 13.39 6.79 -12.73
CA LYS A 68 14.07 5.57 -12.27
C LYS A 68 13.27 4.32 -12.65
N TYR A 69 11.98 4.28 -12.33
CA TYR A 69 11.13 3.11 -12.58
C TYR A 69 10.96 2.80 -14.05
N LYS A 70 11.06 3.81 -14.92
CA LYS A 70 10.97 3.66 -16.37
C LYS A 70 12.27 3.14 -16.99
N ASN A 71 13.41 3.59 -16.49
CA ASN A 71 14.71 3.37 -17.14
C ASN A 71 15.55 2.27 -16.48
N GLU A 72 15.42 2.06 -15.17
CA GLU A 72 16.25 1.13 -14.40
C GLU A 72 15.56 -0.20 -14.08
N TYR A 73 14.23 -0.27 -14.18
CA TYR A 73 13.47 -1.48 -13.85
C TYR A 73 13.15 -2.33 -15.08
N ASN A 74 12.90 -3.61 -14.84
CA ASN A 74 12.66 -4.56 -15.91
C ASN A 74 11.34 -4.25 -16.60
N LYS A 75 11.38 -4.15 -17.92
CA LYS A 75 10.18 -4.03 -18.77
C LYS A 75 9.46 -5.38 -18.77
N ILE A 76 8.16 -5.39 -18.53
CA ILE A 76 7.38 -6.63 -18.54
C ILE A 76 6.26 -6.56 -19.58
N THR A 77 5.76 -7.71 -20.02
CA THR A 77 4.62 -7.77 -20.93
C THR A 77 3.32 -7.49 -20.19
N TYR A 78 2.25 -7.24 -20.95
CA TYR A 78 0.91 -7.17 -20.39
C TYR A 78 0.53 -8.46 -19.65
N THR A 79 0.89 -9.63 -20.17
CA THR A 79 0.57 -10.92 -19.56
C THR A 79 1.19 -11.03 -18.16
N ASP A 80 2.48 -10.67 -18.03
CA ASP A 80 3.19 -10.68 -16.75
C ASP A 80 2.57 -9.68 -15.76
N PHE A 81 2.16 -8.52 -16.27
CA PHE A 81 1.46 -7.51 -15.48
C PHE A 81 0.11 -8.02 -14.98
N ALA A 82 -0.71 -8.59 -15.86
CA ALA A 82 -2.02 -9.14 -15.54
C ALA A 82 -1.92 -10.27 -14.50
N GLU A 83 -0.89 -11.12 -14.60
CA GLU A 83 -0.60 -12.12 -13.57
C GLU A 83 -0.28 -11.46 -12.22
N ALA A 84 0.59 -10.44 -12.21
CA ALA A 84 0.94 -9.71 -11.00
C ALA A 84 -0.29 -9.04 -10.34
N VAL A 85 -1.18 -8.43 -11.12
CA VAL A 85 -2.43 -7.84 -10.63
C VAL A 85 -3.35 -8.92 -10.04
N ASN A 86 -3.48 -10.08 -10.68
CA ASN A 86 -4.31 -11.17 -10.15
C ASN A 86 -3.77 -11.72 -8.83
N VAL A 87 -2.44 -11.91 -8.71
CA VAL A 87 -1.78 -12.34 -7.47
C VAL A 87 -1.99 -11.30 -6.37
N PHE A 88 -1.73 -10.03 -6.69
CA PHE A 88 -1.96 -8.91 -5.79
C PHE A 88 -3.41 -8.88 -5.28
N TYR A 89 -4.39 -8.86 -6.19
CA TYR A 89 -5.81 -8.81 -5.86
C TYR A 89 -6.25 -9.99 -5.00
N SER A 90 -5.76 -11.20 -5.30
CA SER A 90 -6.08 -12.40 -4.53
C SER A 90 -5.54 -12.32 -3.11
N ALA A 91 -4.29 -11.90 -2.93
CA ALA A 91 -3.66 -11.74 -1.62
C ALA A 91 -4.35 -10.63 -0.81
N PHE A 92 -4.58 -9.47 -1.45
CA PHE A 92 -5.25 -8.31 -0.88
C PHE A 92 -6.67 -8.65 -0.43
N SER A 93 -7.49 -9.25 -1.30
CA SER A 93 -8.87 -9.64 -0.98
C SER A 93 -8.95 -10.66 0.15
N LYS A 94 -8.03 -11.63 0.18
CA LYS A 94 -7.95 -12.61 1.27
C LYS A 94 -7.59 -11.94 2.61
N ALA A 95 -6.73 -10.93 2.59
CA ALA A 95 -6.33 -10.20 3.79
C ALA A 95 -7.48 -9.33 4.33
N ILE A 96 -8.13 -8.55 3.47
CA ILE A 96 -9.29 -7.73 3.86
C ILE A 96 -10.39 -8.58 4.50
N LYS A 97 -10.67 -9.79 3.98
CA LYS A 97 -11.66 -10.71 4.56
C LYS A 97 -11.34 -11.18 5.99
N LYS A 98 -10.11 -11.04 6.46
CA LYS A 98 -9.71 -11.39 7.83
C LYS A 98 -9.99 -10.25 8.83
N LEU A 99 -10.42 -9.08 8.36
CA LEU A 99 -10.73 -7.91 9.19
C LEU A 99 -12.20 -7.92 9.62
N THR A 100 -12.63 -8.88 10.44
CA THR A 100 -14.06 -9.00 10.79
C THR A 100 -14.42 -8.53 12.19
N ASP A 101 -13.46 -8.38 13.09
CA ASP A 101 -13.80 -8.42 14.53
C ASP A 101 -13.59 -7.11 15.29
N GLU A 102 -12.78 -6.18 14.76
CA GLU A 102 -12.38 -4.95 15.45
C GLU A 102 -13.02 -3.70 14.82
N PRO A 103 -13.28 -2.64 15.61
CA PRO A 103 -13.76 -1.36 15.09
C PRO A 103 -12.72 -0.72 14.16
N ALA A 104 -13.21 0.08 13.22
CA ALA A 104 -12.37 0.94 12.41
C ALA A 104 -12.12 2.27 13.12
N TYR A 105 -10.97 2.88 12.81
CA TYR A 105 -10.52 4.12 13.42
C TYR A 105 -10.18 5.14 12.34
N ARG A 106 -10.56 6.39 12.57
CA ARG A 106 -10.12 7.54 11.79
C ARG A 106 -9.04 8.27 12.56
N LYS A 107 -7.88 8.43 11.93
CA LYS A 107 -6.78 9.23 12.44
C LYS A 107 -7.02 10.70 12.12
N ASP A 108 -7.06 11.55 13.14
CA ASP A 108 -7.25 12.99 12.99
C ASP A 108 -5.90 13.66 12.63
N LEU A 109 -5.68 13.87 11.33
CA LEU A 109 -4.56 14.65 10.76
C LEU A 109 -5.09 15.59 9.65
N ILE A 110 -4.20 16.38 9.03
CA ILE A 110 -4.53 17.26 7.87
C ILE A 110 -5.17 16.46 6.72
N PHE A 111 -4.76 15.19 6.57
CA PHE A 111 -5.44 14.20 5.73
C PHE A 111 -5.87 13.03 6.62
N SER A 112 -7.15 12.68 6.60
CA SER A 112 -7.65 11.62 7.47
C SER A 112 -7.34 10.24 6.89
N THR A 113 -6.45 9.51 7.56
CA THR A 113 -6.21 8.09 7.31
C THR A 113 -7.24 7.25 8.05
N LEU A 114 -7.84 6.27 7.38
CA LEU A 114 -8.60 5.22 8.05
C LEU A 114 -7.68 4.05 8.38
N LEU A 115 -7.84 3.53 9.59
CA LEU A 115 -7.07 2.44 10.16
C LEU A 115 -8.04 1.36 10.62
N LYS A 116 -7.79 0.11 10.23
CA LYS A 116 -8.48 -1.06 10.80
C LYS A 116 -7.47 -2.17 10.97
N PHE A 117 -7.48 -2.85 12.10
CA PHE A 117 -6.49 -3.88 12.39
C PHE A 117 -7.11 -5.01 13.21
N ASN A 118 -6.43 -6.15 13.21
CA ASN A 118 -6.61 -7.25 14.12
C ASN A 118 -5.22 -7.66 14.65
N PRO A 119 -5.08 -8.73 15.46
CA PRO A 119 -3.78 -9.11 16.02
C PRO A 119 -2.66 -9.41 15.00
N GLN A 120 -2.98 -9.67 13.72
CA GLN A 120 -2.02 -10.12 12.70
C GLN A 120 -1.99 -9.25 11.43
N LEU A 121 -2.92 -8.31 11.28
CA LEU A 121 -3.10 -7.52 10.07
C LEU A 121 -3.54 -6.12 10.45
N GLU A 122 -2.84 -5.13 9.90
CA GLU A 122 -3.19 -3.73 9.96
C GLU A 122 -3.44 -3.20 8.56
N VAL A 123 -4.50 -2.42 8.39
CA VAL A 123 -4.88 -1.81 7.13
C VAL A 123 -5.03 -0.32 7.31
N GLU A 124 -4.28 0.42 6.51
CA GLU A 124 -4.31 1.87 6.42
C GLU A 124 -4.80 2.28 5.04
N ILE A 125 -5.78 3.18 5.00
CA ILE A 125 -6.32 3.76 3.77
C ILE A 125 -6.16 5.27 3.86
N ASP A 126 -5.37 5.82 2.94
CA ASP A 126 -5.20 7.25 2.73
C ASP A 126 -5.78 7.66 1.35
N TRP A 127 -5.72 8.95 1.03
CA TRP A 127 -6.27 9.56 -0.18
C TRP A 127 -5.77 8.96 -1.50
N LYS A 128 -4.60 8.32 -1.53
CA LYS A 128 -4.02 7.72 -2.74
C LYS A 128 -3.29 6.41 -2.48
N GLU A 129 -3.53 5.80 -1.32
CA GLU A 129 -2.74 4.69 -0.84
C GLU A 129 -3.59 3.73 -0.01
N ILE A 130 -3.38 2.43 -0.23
CA ILE A 130 -3.84 1.38 0.67
C ILE A 130 -2.63 0.55 1.06
N THR A 131 -2.37 0.47 2.36
CA THR A 131 -1.28 -0.30 2.94
C THR A 131 -1.83 -1.38 3.87
N LEU A 132 -1.40 -2.62 3.65
CA LEU A 132 -1.66 -3.77 4.51
C LEU A 132 -0.34 -4.22 5.12
N ASN A 133 -0.21 -4.16 6.43
CA ASN A 133 0.95 -4.67 7.17
C ASN A 133 0.57 -5.96 7.89
N PHE A 134 1.26 -7.05 7.58
CA PHE A 134 1.08 -8.35 8.24
C PHE A 134 2.11 -8.48 9.34
N ARG A 135 1.74 -8.01 10.53
CA ARG A 135 2.60 -8.02 11.70
C ARG A 135 1.75 -8.29 12.93
N GLU A 136 2.40 -8.82 13.96
CA GLU A 136 1.77 -8.86 15.27
C GLU A 136 1.54 -7.42 15.74
N THR A 137 0.28 -7.07 15.99
CA THR A 137 -0.05 -5.73 16.48
C THR A 137 0.45 -5.58 17.91
N ASP A 138 1.37 -4.64 18.13
CA ASP A 138 2.01 -4.38 19.42
C ASP A 138 1.34 -3.23 20.19
N TYR A 139 0.12 -2.86 19.81
CA TYR A 139 -0.66 -1.79 20.40
C TYR A 139 -2.15 -2.08 20.38
N LYS A 140 -2.90 -1.32 21.19
CA LYS A 140 -4.35 -1.19 21.12
C LYS A 140 -4.73 0.28 21.11
N ILE A 141 -5.96 0.59 20.75
CA ILE A 141 -6.48 1.96 20.84
C ILE A 141 -7.47 2.02 22.01
N GLU A 142 -7.15 2.84 23.01
CA GLU A 142 -8.00 3.07 24.19
C GLU A 142 -8.31 4.55 24.29
N HIS A 143 -9.59 4.89 24.43
CA HIS A 143 -10.05 6.28 24.53
C HIS A 143 -9.50 7.19 23.41
N GLY A 144 -9.35 6.64 22.21
CA GLY A 144 -8.83 7.36 21.04
C GLY A 144 -7.30 7.56 21.02
N LYS A 145 -6.55 6.86 21.87
CA LYS A 145 -5.09 6.92 21.96
C LYS A 145 -4.45 5.56 21.75
N ILE A 146 -3.29 5.54 21.10
CA ILE A 146 -2.46 4.34 21.02
C ILE A 146 -1.90 4.01 22.41
N VAL A 147 -2.08 2.77 22.82
CA VAL A 147 -1.47 2.18 24.02
C VAL A 147 -0.62 1.00 23.56
N ARG A 148 0.70 1.12 23.69
CA ARG A 148 1.67 0.08 23.33
C ARG A 148 1.58 -1.08 24.33
N LEU A 149 1.49 -2.31 23.80
CA LEU A 149 1.42 -3.56 24.56
C LEU A 149 2.81 -4.14 24.87
N LYS A 150 3.83 -3.74 24.09
CA LYS A 150 5.23 -4.15 24.26
C LYS A 150 6.10 -2.90 24.43
N GLU A 151 7.14 -3.01 25.25
CA GLU A 151 8.15 -1.95 25.31
C GLU A 151 8.88 -1.85 23.96
N SER A 152 9.18 -0.62 23.56
CA SER A 152 9.97 -0.37 22.37
C SER A 152 11.37 -0.98 22.52
N PRO A 153 11.94 -1.59 21.47
CA PRO A 153 13.31 -2.10 21.50
C PRO A 153 14.35 -0.99 21.74
N PHE A 154 13.98 0.28 21.56
CA PHE A 154 14.86 1.43 21.81
C PHE A 154 14.71 2.01 23.22
N ALA A 155 13.75 1.56 24.02
CA ALA A 155 13.44 2.13 25.33
C ALA A 155 14.62 2.08 26.31
N GLN A 156 15.46 1.04 26.22
CA GLN A 156 16.63 0.85 27.08
C GLN A 156 17.96 1.12 26.34
N SER A 157 17.91 1.64 25.11
CA SER A 157 19.12 1.89 24.35
C SER A 157 19.93 3.03 24.97
N SER A 158 21.24 2.81 25.15
CA SER A 158 22.18 3.85 25.59
C SER A 158 22.57 4.80 24.44
N ASP A 159 22.36 4.38 23.20
CA ASP A 159 22.68 5.12 21.98
C ASP A 159 21.77 6.36 21.80
N GLU A 160 22.39 7.51 21.50
CA GLU A 160 21.70 8.81 21.44
C GLU A 160 20.70 8.88 20.27
N VAL A 161 21.02 8.25 19.13
CA VAL A 161 20.14 8.21 17.96
C VAL A 161 18.88 7.40 18.29
N SER A 162 19.06 6.23 18.90
CA SER A 162 17.96 5.38 19.38
C SER A 162 17.05 6.10 20.37
N LYS A 163 17.61 6.87 21.31
CA LYS A 163 16.83 7.70 22.25
C LYS A 163 16.01 8.78 21.54
N LYS A 164 16.58 9.41 20.50
CA LYS A 164 15.84 10.40 19.69
C LYS A 164 14.68 9.74 18.95
N TRP A 165 14.90 8.58 18.32
CA TRP A 165 13.82 7.83 17.67
C TRP A 165 12.72 7.41 18.65
N GLU A 166 13.08 6.96 19.85
CA GLU A 166 12.13 6.61 20.90
C GLU A 166 11.29 7.83 21.33
N ALA A 167 11.94 8.98 21.54
CA ALA A 167 11.26 10.21 21.91
C ALA A 167 10.29 10.68 20.82
N ILE A 168 10.71 10.60 19.54
CA ILE A 168 9.85 10.92 18.39
C ILE A 168 8.65 9.98 18.33
N GLY A 169 8.86 8.67 18.50
CA GLY A 169 7.79 7.68 18.50
C GLY A 169 6.75 7.95 19.59
N LYS A 170 7.20 8.21 20.82
CA LYS A 170 6.32 8.58 21.94
C LYS A 170 5.56 9.87 21.68
N ALA A 171 6.24 10.90 21.18
CA ALA A 171 5.58 12.16 20.83
C ALA A 171 4.52 11.97 19.75
N PHE A 172 4.77 11.11 18.76
CA PHE A 172 3.79 10.81 17.72
C PHE A 172 2.55 10.09 18.27
N ASP A 173 2.74 9.06 19.11
CA ASP A 173 1.65 8.32 19.74
C ASP A 173 0.79 9.24 20.63
N GLN A 174 1.44 10.11 21.42
CA GLN A 174 0.76 11.07 22.30
C GLN A 174 -0.03 12.13 21.55
N ASN A 175 0.50 12.65 20.44
CA ASN A 175 -0.12 13.74 19.67
C ASN A 175 -1.10 13.25 18.61
N THR A 176 -1.18 11.94 18.38
CA THR A 176 -2.16 11.37 17.47
C THR A 176 -3.47 11.11 18.20
N ASN A 177 -4.59 11.43 17.55
CA ASN A 177 -5.94 11.08 18.01
C ASN A 177 -6.62 10.16 17.01
N TYR A 178 -7.38 9.20 17.54
CA TYR A 178 -8.18 8.26 16.78
C TYR A 178 -9.63 8.37 17.21
N ARG A 179 -10.54 8.36 16.23
CA ARG A 179 -11.98 8.29 16.46
C ARG A 179 -12.51 6.97 15.93
N ILE A 180 -13.33 6.29 16.72
CA ILE A 180 -14.04 5.11 16.23
C ILE A 180 -14.99 5.54 15.10
N VAL A 181 -14.99 4.79 14.02
CA VAL A 181 -15.91 4.95 12.89
C VAL A 181 -16.59 3.62 12.60
N GLY A 182 -17.77 3.68 11.98
CA GLY A 182 -18.49 2.49 11.55
C GLY A 182 -17.73 1.70 10.48
N ASN A 183 -17.99 0.39 10.43
CA ASN A 183 -17.40 -0.49 9.42
C ASN A 183 -17.86 -0.12 8.00
N ASP A 184 -19.07 0.40 7.85
CA ASP A 184 -19.61 0.97 6.62
C ASP A 184 -18.73 2.10 6.06
N VAL A 185 -18.29 3.03 6.92
CA VAL A 185 -17.40 4.14 6.53
C VAL A 185 -16.03 3.61 6.05
N PHE A 186 -15.51 2.59 6.74
CA PHE A 186 -14.26 1.94 6.33
C PHE A 186 -14.42 1.22 4.98
N ASP A 187 -15.48 0.45 4.82
CA ASP A 187 -15.74 -0.34 3.62
C ASP A 187 -16.02 0.56 2.41
N GLU A 188 -16.79 1.63 2.58
CA GLU A 188 -17.01 2.66 1.55
C GLU A 188 -15.67 3.24 1.11
N ARG A 189 -14.86 3.72 2.05
CA ARG A 189 -13.56 4.32 1.74
C ARG A 189 -12.60 3.34 1.07
N LEU A 190 -12.58 2.08 1.52
CA LEU A 190 -11.77 1.03 0.91
C LEU A 190 -12.21 0.79 -0.54
N ASN A 191 -13.52 0.67 -0.77
CA ASN A 191 -14.05 0.47 -2.11
C ASN A 191 -13.76 1.69 -2.99
N ASP A 192 -14.00 2.91 -2.53
CA ASP A 192 -13.72 4.14 -3.29
C ASP A 192 -12.24 4.25 -3.68
N CYS A 193 -11.35 4.00 -2.73
CA CYS A 193 -9.92 4.03 -2.99
C CYS A 193 -9.55 2.93 -4.01
N TRP A 194 -10.05 1.71 -3.84
CA TRP A 194 -9.84 0.61 -4.79
C TRP A 194 -10.38 0.92 -6.18
N GLU A 195 -11.59 1.48 -6.29
CA GLU A 195 -12.23 1.85 -7.56
C GLU A 195 -11.41 2.89 -8.33
N SER A 196 -10.76 3.82 -7.62
CA SER A 196 -9.85 4.79 -8.22
C SER A 196 -8.67 4.15 -8.97
N PHE A 197 -8.24 2.95 -8.56
CA PHE A 197 -7.23 2.15 -9.27
C PHE A 197 -7.88 1.21 -10.29
N ARG A 198 -9.00 0.56 -9.93
CA ARG A 198 -9.67 -0.46 -10.75
C ARG A 198 -10.04 0.06 -12.13
N GLN A 199 -10.48 1.32 -12.22
CA GLN A 199 -10.80 1.97 -13.50
C GLN A 199 -9.65 1.91 -14.53
N PHE A 200 -8.40 1.93 -14.07
CA PHE A 200 -7.22 1.88 -14.95
C PHE A 200 -6.93 0.47 -15.46
N PHE A 201 -7.34 -0.57 -14.71
CA PHE A 201 -7.29 -1.94 -15.19
C PHE A 201 -8.38 -2.19 -16.24
N GLU A 202 -9.54 -1.54 -16.07
CA GLU A 202 -10.74 -1.72 -16.89
C GLU A 202 -10.79 -0.98 -18.22
N ALA A 203 -10.27 0.25 -18.30
CA ALA A 203 -10.70 1.20 -19.33
C ALA A 203 -9.92 1.10 -20.65
N PRO A 204 -10.53 0.63 -21.77
CA PRO A 204 -9.93 0.67 -23.09
C PRO A 204 -9.88 2.10 -23.61
N LYS A 205 -9.01 2.96 -23.07
CA LYS A 205 -8.65 4.21 -23.73
C LYS A 205 -7.35 4.00 -24.48
N PHE A 206 -7.48 3.70 -25.77
CA PHE A 206 -6.43 3.90 -26.75
C PHE A 206 -5.93 5.35 -26.61
N ILE A 207 -4.79 5.57 -25.96
CA ILE A 207 -4.03 6.80 -26.17
C ILE A 207 -3.16 6.50 -27.37
N ARG A 208 -3.47 7.12 -28.51
CA ARG A 208 -2.69 6.91 -29.73
C ARG A 208 -1.31 7.52 -29.52
N LYS A 209 -0.25 6.92 -30.08
CA LYS A 209 1.14 7.38 -29.93
C LYS A 209 1.35 8.89 -30.23
N HIS A 210 0.51 9.49 -31.07
CA HIS A 210 0.56 10.91 -31.43
C HIS A 210 -0.16 11.84 -30.44
N GLU A 211 -1.00 11.30 -29.56
CA GLU A 211 -1.65 12.06 -28.48
C GLU A 211 -0.74 12.18 -27.25
N TYR A 212 0.39 11.45 -27.26
CA TYR A 212 1.46 11.59 -26.28
C TYR A 212 2.36 12.77 -26.66
N VAL A 213 2.12 13.91 -26.02
CA VAL A 213 3.04 15.06 -26.06
C VAL A 213 3.87 15.03 -24.78
N PRO A 214 5.17 14.64 -24.83
CA PRO A 214 6.05 14.82 -23.69
C PRO A 214 6.15 16.32 -23.41
N LYS A 215 5.66 16.75 -22.24
CA LYS A 215 5.82 18.13 -21.75
C LYS A 215 6.80 18.13 -20.59
#